data_AF-A0A1B6JXL6-F1
#
_entry.id   AF-A0A1B6JXL6-F1
#
_cell.length_a   1.000
_cell.length_b   1.000
_cell.length_c   1.000
_cell.angle_alpha   90.00
_cell.angle_beta   90.00
_cell.angle_gamma   90.00
#
_symmetry.space_group_name_H-M   'P 1'
#
loop_
_entity.id
_entity.type
_entity.pdbx_description
1 polymer ?
#
loop_
_entity_poly.entity_id
_entity_poly.type
_entity_poly.pdbx_seq_one_letter_code
_entity_poly.pdbx_strand_id
1 'polypeptide(L)'
;TILYSISVFYGVLFMLRFLYRWVRNPSERFWRVSKREVPPACLNDPSLGNHAYVQLKHVKLHYVENGDKSKPLMLFLHGFPEFWYSWRHQLKEFSKDYWVV
;
A
#
# COMPACT_ATOMS: atom_id res chain seq x y z
N THR A 1 20.80 15.46 -41.29
CA THR A 1 19.86 16.61 -41.17
C THR A 1 18.41 16.18 -41.22
N ILE A 2 17.96 15.47 -42.26
CA ILE A 2 16.56 15.03 -42.41
C ILE A 2 16.04 14.21 -41.21
N LEU A 3 16.82 13.23 -40.72
CA LEU A 3 16.44 12.43 -39.55
C LEU A 3 16.21 13.30 -38.29
N TYR A 4 17.08 14.28 -38.05
CA TYR A 4 16.95 15.20 -36.92
C TYR A 4 15.70 16.10 -37.07
N SER A 5 15.43 16.58 -38.27
CA SER A 5 14.23 17.37 -38.56
C SER A 5 12.94 16.57 -38.34
N ILE A 6 12.92 15.29 -38.75
CA ILE A 6 11.80 14.37 -38.51
C ILE A 6 11.61 14.14 -37.00
N SER A 7 12.69 13.86 -36.26
CA SER A 7 12.63 13.67 -34.80
C SER A 7 12.12 14.90 -34.05
N VAL A 8 12.58 16.10 -34.43
CA VAL A 8 12.11 17.36 -33.83
C VAL A 8 10.63 17.58 -34.11
N PHE A 9 10.18 17.34 -35.34
CA PHE A 9 8.77 17.49 -35.71
C PHE A 9 7.85 16.58 -34.88
N TYR A 10 8.16 15.29 -34.80
CA TYR A 10 7.37 14.35 -34.00
C TYR A 10 7.49 14.61 -32.49
N GLY A 11 8.65 15.08 -32.01
CA GLY A 11 8.85 15.50 -30.62
C GLY A 11 7.94 16.67 -30.24
N VAL A 12 7.86 17.70 -31.08
CA VAL A 12 6.95 18.84 -30.87
C VAL A 12 5.49 18.39 -30.88
N LEU A 13 5.09 17.55 -31.84
CA LEU A 13 3.72 17.01 -31.88
C LEU A 13 3.38 16.19 -30.62
N PHE A 14 4.32 15.39 -30.13
CA PHE A 14 4.15 14.65 -28.88
C PHE A 14 3.99 15.59 -27.68
N MET A 15 4.83 16.62 -27.56
CA MET A 15 4.76 17.60 -26.48
C MET A 15 3.45 18.39 -26.51
N LEU A 16 3.00 18.85 -27.68
CA LEU A 16 1.72 19.53 -27.85
C LEU A 16 0.54 18.63 -27.47
N ARG A 17 0.55 17.36 -27.91
CA ARG A 17 -0.50 16.38 -27.57
C ARG A 17 -0.48 16.05 -26.08
N PHE A 18 0.71 15.92 -25.47
CA PHE A 18 0.86 15.68 -24.05
C PHE A 18 0.34 16.87 -23.23
N LEU A 19 0.71 18.10 -23.60
CA LEU A 19 0.25 19.33 -22.96
C LEU A 19 -1.25 19.51 -23.08
N TYR A 20 -1.80 19.34 -24.29
CA TYR A 20 -3.25 19.39 -24.51
C TYR A 20 -4.00 18.37 -23.64
N ARG A 21 -3.50 17.12 -23.58
CA ARG A 21 -4.09 16.08 -22.73
C ARG A 21 -3.93 16.38 -21.23
N TRP A 22 -2.82 17.00 -20.82
CA TRP A 22 -2.56 17.37 -19.43
C TRP A 22 -3.47 18.53 -18.99
N VAL A 23 -3.65 19.57 -19.81
CA VAL A 23 -4.56 20.70 -19.52
C VAL A 23 -6.01 20.23 -19.49
N ARG A 24 -6.41 19.32 -20.39
CA ARG A 24 -7.77 18.79 -20.43
C ARG A 24 -8.08 17.78 -19.35
N ASN A 25 -7.08 17.08 -18.80
CA ASN A 25 -7.30 16.03 -17.81
C ASN A 25 -6.12 15.88 -16.83
N PRO A 26 -5.84 16.90 -16.00
CA PRO A 26 -4.68 16.94 -15.13
C PRO A 26 -4.78 15.97 -13.94
N SER A 27 -5.99 15.69 -13.45
CA SER A 27 -6.22 14.90 -12.22
C SER A 27 -6.17 13.38 -12.43
N GLU A 28 -6.55 12.88 -13.61
CA GLU A 28 -6.58 11.44 -13.93
C GLU A 28 -5.19 10.78 -14.02
N ARG A 29 -4.11 11.57 -14.12
CA ARG A 29 -2.77 11.06 -14.47
C ARG A 29 -1.83 10.84 -13.29
N PHE A 30 -1.93 11.64 -12.25
CA PHE A 30 -0.94 11.63 -11.16
C PHE A 30 -1.46 11.01 -9.87
N TRP A 31 -2.77 11.05 -9.63
CA TRP A 31 -3.33 10.61 -8.34
C TRP A 31 -4.59 9.77 -8.49
N ARG A 32 -4.65 8.92 -9.53
CA ARG A 32 -5.75 7.96 -9.65
C ARG A 32 -5.52 6.82 -8.69
N VAL A 33 -6.07 6.96 -7.48
CA VAL A 33 -6.12 5.87 -6.50
C VAL A 33 -6.90 4.72 -7.14
N SER A 34 -6.20 3.65 -7.50
CA SER A 34 -6.84 2.44 -8.00
C SER A 34 -7.67 1.84 -6.86
N LYS A 35 -8.99 1.81 -7.03
CA LYS A 35 -9.87 1.12 -6.09
C LYS A 35 -9.61 -0.37 -6.23
N ARG A 36 -9.01 -0.96 -5.20
CA ARG A 36 -8.86 -2.42 -5.10
C ARG A 36 -10.08 -2.95 -4.36
N GLU A 37 -10.93 -3.69 -5.06
CA GLU A 37 -12.12 -4.33 -4.46
C GLU A 37 -11.74 -5.51 -3.56
N VAL A 38 -10.67 -6.22 -3.94
CA VAL A 38 -10.21 -7.42 -3.24
C VAL A 38 -8.79 -7.19 -2.71
N PRO A 39 -8.52 -7.49 -1.43
CA PRO A 39 -7.16 -7.42 -0.89
C PRO A 39 -6.27 -8.48 -1.56
N PRO A 40 -4.95 -8.23 -1.69
CA PRO A 40 -4.01 -9.25 -2.12
C PRO A 40 -4.14 -10.54 -1.29
N ALA A 41 -4.05 -11.71 -1.94
CA ALA A 41 -4.25 -13.00 -1.29
C ALA A 41 -3.32 -13.24 -0.09
N CYS A 42 -2.10 -12.69 -0.10
CA CYS A 42 -1.15 -12.79 1.00
C CYS A 42 -1.63 -12.13 2.31
N LEU A 43 -2.62 -11.23 2.24
CA LEU A 43 -3.22 -10.62 3.42
C LEU A 43 -4.27 -11.52 4.08
N ASN A 44 -4.68 -12.62 3.44
CA ASN A 44 -5.66 -13.57 4.00
C ASN A 44 -5.00 -14.85 4.52
N ASP A 45 -3.66 -14.87 4.64
CA ASP A 45 -2.92 -16.03 5.13
C ASP A 45 -3.18 -16.24 6.64
N PRO A 46 -3.86 -17.33 7.05
CA PRO A 46 -4.18 -17.58 8.45
C PRO A 46 -2.93 -17.80 9.33
N SER A 47 -1.78 -18.11 8.72
CA SER A 47 -0.54 -18.34 9.47
C SER A 47 0.07 -17.06 10.04
N LEU A 48 -0.35 -15.89 9.55
CA LEU A 48 0.14 -14.59 10.01
C LEU A 48 -0.56 -14.13 11.30
N GLY A 49 -1.81 -14.54 11.50
CA GLY A 49 -2.59 -14.22 12.69
C GLY A 49 -4.06 -13.93 12.36
N ASN A 50 -4.79 -13.51 13.38
CA ASN A 50 -6.19 -13.14 13.29
C ASN A 50 -6.33 -11.64 13.00
N HIS A 51 -7.15 -11.31 12.01
CA HIS A 51 -7.47 -9.92 11.68
C HIS A 51 -8.52 -9.38 12.64
N ALA A 52 -8.23 -8.26 13.28
CA ALA A 52 -9.14 -7.63 14.21
C ALA A 52 -9.18 -6.11 13.98
N TYR A 53 -10.17 -5.47 14.60
CA TYR A 53 -10.37 -4.03 14.49
C TYR A 53 -10.68 -3.44 15.85
N VAL A 54 -10.10 -2.29 16.13
CA VAL A 54 -10.48 -1.47 17.28
C VAL A 54 -11.20 -0.22 16.79
N GLN A 55 -12.39 0.01 17.35
CA GLN A 55 -13.20 1.19 17.06
C GLN A 55 -12.88 2.29 18.08
N LEU A 56 -12.34 3.41 17.61
CA LEU A 56 -12.20 4.65 18.35
C LEU A 56 -13.34 5.60 17.99
N LYS A 57 -13.43 6.77 18.65
CA LYS A 57 -14.54 7.73 18.46
C LYS A 57 -14.86 8.04 17.00
N HIS A 58 -13.84 8.25 16.16
CA HIS A 58 -14.01 8.62 14.75
C HIS A 58 -13.14 7.81 13.79
N VAL A 59 -12.40 6.82 14.30
CA VAL A 59 -11.41 6.08 13.52
C VAL A 59 -11.54 4.59 13.83
N LYS A 60 -11.52 3.76 12.79
CA LYS A 60 -11.45 2.31 12.90
C LYS A 60 -10.04 1.88 12.51
N LEU A 61 -9.31 1.29 13.45
CA LEU A 61 -7.94 0.80 13.21
C LEU A 61 -7.98 -0.70 12.97
N HIS A 62 -7.35 -1.15 11.89
CA HIS A 62 -7.11 -2.56 11.61
C HIS A 62 -5.78 -2.99 12.25
N TYR A 63 -5.75 -4.18 12.85
CA TYR A 63 -4.53 -4.81 13.35
C TYR A 63 -4.60 -6.34 13.13
N VAL A 64 -3.45 -7.00 13.29
CA VAL A 64 -3.34 -8.46 13.22
C VAL A 64 -2.72 -8.96 14.51
N GLU A 65 -3.38 -9.90 15.18
CA GLU A 65 -2.88 -10.48 16.43
C GLU A 65 -2.53 -11.96 16.27
N ASN A 66 -1.50 -12.42 16.96
CA ASN A 66 -1.09 -13.82 17.00
C ASN A 66 -0.54 -14.20 18.38
N GLY A 67 -0.44 -15.49 18.65
CA GLY A 67 -0.02 -16.00 19.96
C GLY A 67 -1.14 -16.02 21.01
N ASP A 68 -0.81 -16.52 22.20
CA ASP A 68 -1.74 -16.65 23.32
C ASP A 68 -1.88 -15.33 24.08
N LYS A 69 -3.12 -14.85 24.25
CA LYS A 69 -3.46 -13.60 24.94
C LYS A 69 -3.11 -13.59 26.43
N SER A 70 -2.82 -14.74 27.04
CA SER A 70 -2.33 -14.83 28.42
C SER A 70 -0.85 -14.47 28.57
N LYS A 71 -0.09 -14.42 27.47
CA LYS A 71 1.34 -14.09 27.45
C LYS A 71 1.57 -12.58 27.45
N PRO A 72 2.80 -12.11 27.78
CA PRO A 72 3.11 -10.69 27.73
C PRO A 72 2.86 -10.10 26.33
N LEU A 73 2.33 -8.88 26.27
CA LEU A 73 2.04 -8.18 25.03
C LEU A 73 3.34 -7.65 24.39
N MET A 74 3.50 -7.89 23.09
CA MET A 74 4.51 -7.27 22.24
C MET A 74 3.83 -6.55 21.07
N LEU A 75 3.93 -5.23 21.05
CA LEU A 75 3.27 -4.37 20.08
C LEU A 75 4.23 -3.90 18.97
N PHE A 76 3.85 -4.11 17.72
CA PHE A 76 4.61 -3.67 16.54
C PHE A 76 3.99 -2.40 15.92
N LEU A 77 4.82 -1.37 15.74
CA LEU A 77 4.42 -0.11 15.09
C LEU A 77 5.21 0.06 13.80
N HIS A 78 4.52 0.29 12.69
CA HIS A 78 5.14 0.48 11.38
C HIS A 78 5.48 1.95 11.12
N GLY A 79 6.39 2.20 10.17
CA GLY A 79 6.74 3.53 9.69
C GLY A 79 5.90 3.98 8.49
N PHE A 80 6.33 5.06 7.84
CA PHE A 80 5.78 5.53 6.58
C PHE A 80 6.69 5.12 5.41
N PRO A 81 6.17 4.64 4.26
CA PRO A 81 4.77 4.33 3.92
C PRO A 81 4.48 2.82 4.03
N GLU A 82 4.38 2.30 5.26
CA GLU A 82 4.18 0.87 5.51
C GLU A 82 2.87 0.58 6.26
N PHE A 83 2.61 -0.70 6.55
CA PHE A 83 1.53 -1.19 7.42
C PHE A 83 1.95 -2.52 8.09
N TRP A 84 1.06 -3.15 8.88
CA TRP A 84 1.37 -4.34 9.70
C TRP A 84 2.12 -5.46 8.96
N TYR A 85 1.91 -5.61 7.64
CA TYR A 85 2.50 -6.68 6.84
C TYR A 85 4.04 -6.62 6.75
N SER A 86 4.65 -5.46 7.04
CA SER A 86 6.10 -5.35 7.20
C SER A 86 6.62 -6.24 8.34
N TRP A 87 5.79 -6.53 9.34
CA TRP A 87 6.12 -7.35 10.52
C TRP A 87 5.71 -8.83 10.41
N ARG A 88 5.26 -9.30 9.24
CA ARG A 88 4.73 -10.68 9.06
C ARG A 88 5.66 -11.80 9.56
N HIS A 89 6.97 -11.59 9.48
CA HIS A 89 7.97 -12.56 9.94
C HIS A 89 8.14 -12.52 11.46
N GLN A 90 8.17 -11.31 12.03
CA GLN A 90 8.29 -11.08 13.48
C GLN A 90 7.03 -11.55 14.21
N LEU A 91 5.84 -11.27 13.67
CA LEU A 91 4.58 -11.77 14.21
C LEU A 91 4.60 -13.30 14.31
N LYS A 92 5.05 -13.98 13.24
CA LYS A 92 5.16 -15.44 13.23
C LYS A 92 6.16 -15.96 14.25
N GLU A 93 7.35 -15.35 14.33
CA GLU A 93 8.40 -15.85 15.22
C GLU A 93 8.07 -15.62 16.71
N PHE A 94 7.66 -14.41 17.08
CA PHE A 94 7.45 -14.04 18.48
C PHE A 94 6.10 -14.50 19.06
N SER A 95 5.15 -14.91 18.23
CA SER A 95 3.85 -15.48 18.69
C SER A 95 3.99 -16.70 19.61
N LYS A 96 5.14 -17.39 19.55
CA LYS A 96 5.45 -18.53 20.42
C LYS A 96 5.63 -18.13 21.87
N ASP A 97 6.11 -16.91 22.13
CA ASP A 97 6.51 -16.45 23.46
C ASP A 97 5.67 -15.26 23.96
N TYR A 98 5.02 -14.54 23.05
CA TYR A 98 4.28 -13.31 23.33
C TYR A 98 2.89 -13.32 22.68
N TRP A 99 1.98 -12.53 23.23
CA TRP A 99 0.83 -12.04 22.47
C TRP A 99 1.33 -10.91 21.59
N VAL A 100 1.39 -11.13 20.28
CA VAL A 100 1.89 -10.14 19.31
C VAL A 100 0.74 -9.43 18.62
N VAL A 101 0.86 -8.12 18.45
CA VAL A 101 -0.14 -7.23 17.82
C VAL A 101 0.54 -6.22 16.90
#